data_AF-A0A448X498-F1
#
_entry.id   AF-A0A448X498-F1
#
_cell.length_a   1.000
_cell.length_b   1.000
_cell.length_c   1.000
_cell.angle_alpha   90.00
_cell.angle_beta   90.00
_cell.angle_gamma   90.00
#
_symmetry.space_group_name_H-M   'P 1'
#
loop_
_entity.id
_entity.type
_entity.pdbx_description
1 polymer ?
#
loop_
_entity_poly.entity_id
_entity_poly.type
_entity_poly.pdbx_seq_one_letter_code
_entity_poly.pdbx_strand_id
1 'polypeptide(L)'
;MSKRTFSALPAPSSLIAYSTDSRQLALLDDDSHSRSRMKKKRSRWSNDDSCKTFIPGMPTQLPPNLTPDQERIYILQLQVEDLTRRLKTGDLGVPKNPDDRLLVLNSRSPSPEPIYSNDGKRLNTREYRTRKKMEDDRHALIQNLRELKPEYQAPNDYKPPQNRITDKVWIPQEDNPHINFVGLLIGPRGNTLKALEKDTSAKIIIRGKGSVKDG
;
A
#
# COMPACT_ATOMS: atom_id res chain seq x y z
N MET A 1 -40.31 -34.64 -47.81
CA MET A 1 -41.42 -35.56 -48.17
C MET A 1 -41.05 -36.97 -47.71
N SER A 2 -42.05 -37.76 -47.30
CA SER A 2 -41.99 -39.16 -46.79
C SER A 2 -41.50 -39.34 -45.34
N LYS A 3 -42.41 -39.53 -44.36
CA LYS A 3 -43.20 -40.75 -44.00
C LYS A 3 -42.32 -41.77 -43.25
N ARG A 4 -42.38 -41.74 -41.91
CA ARG A 4 -43.09 -42.70 -41.02
C ARG A 4 -42.58 -44.14 -41.14
N THR A 5 -42.05 -44.68 -40.04
CA THR A 5 -42.48 -45.99 -39.48
C THR A 5 -42.06 -46.11 -38.01
N PHE A 6 -43.07 -46.34 -37.16
CA PHE A 6 -43.00 -46.75 -35.76
C PHE A 6 -43.05 -48.29 -35.71
N SER A 7 -42.21 -48.93 -34.89
CA SER A 7 -42.36 -50.33 -34.44
C SER A 7 -41.31 -50.59 -33.35
N ALA A 8 -41.52 -51.28 -32.25
CA ALA A 8 -42.68 -51.69 -31.47
C ALA A 8 -42.07 -52.09 -30.10
N LEU A 9 -42.69 -51.71 -28.99
CA LEU A 9 -42.30 -52.16 -27.65
C LEU A 9 -42.80 -53.60 -27.43
N PRO A 10 -42.03 -54.48 -26.77
CA PRO A 10 -42.60 -55.60 -26.04
C PRO A 10 -42.79 -55.24 -24.55
N ALA A 11 -44.01 -55.46 -24.07
CA ALA A 11 -44.44 -55.35 -22.68
C ALA A 11 -44.00 -56.57 -21.82
N PRO A 12 -44.09 -56.47 -20.48
CA PRO A 12 -43.23 -57.19 -19.53
C PRO A 12 -43.80 -58.55 -19.09
N SER A 13 -42.90 -59.49 -18.76
CA SER A 13 -43.27 -60.78 -18.16
C SER A 13 -42.91 -60.84 -16.67
N SER A 14 -43.95 -61.10 -15.88
CA SER A 14 -44.01 -61.88 -14.64
C SER A 14 -43.11 -61.51 -13.45
N LEU A 15 -43.78 -60.85 -12.50
CA LEU A 15 -43.67 -60.94 -11.04
C LEU A 15 -42.95 -62.19 -10.50
N ILE A 16 -41.92 -61.96 -9.68
CA ILE A 16 -41.61 -62.82 -8.55
C ILE A 16 -41.58 -61.94 -7.30
N ALA A 17 -42.51 -62.21 -6.39
CA ALA A 17 -42.58 -61.62 -5.08
C ALA A 17 -41.52 -62.25 -4.17
N TYR A 18 -40.68 -61.43 -3.54
CA TYR A 18 -39.99 -61.81 -2.32
C TYR A 18 -40.17 -60.74 -1.24
N SER A 19 -40.41 -61.26 -0.06
CA SER A 19 -40.89 -60.63 1.16
C SER A 19 -40.01 -59.50 1.69
N THR A 20 -40.68 -58.46 2.19
CA THR A 20 -40.11 -57.47 3.10
C THR A 20 -39.68 -58.14 4.40
N ASP A 21 -38.38 -58.21 4.66
CA ASP A 21 -37.87 -58.33 6.03
C ASP A 21 -36.93 -57.15 6.33
N SER A 22 -37.56 -56.13 6.89
CA SER A 22 -36.94 -54.87 7.30
C SER A 22 -36.24 -55.07 8.64
N ARG A 23 -35.08 -55.74 8.67
CA ARG A 23 -34.33 -55.93 9.93
C ARG A 23 -32.87 -56.37 9.73
N GLN A 24 -32.09 -55.60 8.97
CA GLN A 24 -30.62 -55.59 9.07
C GLN A 24 -30.02 -54.44 8.24
N LEU A 25 -30.01 -53.23 8.82
CA LEU A 25 -29.15 -52.13 8.39
C LEU A 25 -28.92 -51.24 9.61
N ALA A 26 -28.06 -51.72 10.50
CA ALA A 26 -27.48 -50.94 11.58
C ALA A 26 -25.96 -51.19 11.54
N LEU A 27 -25.21 -50.10 11.73
CA LEU A 27 -23.74 -49.99 11.74
C LEU A 27 -23.05 -49.79 10.38
N LEU A 28 -23.18 -48.57 9.86
CA LEU A 28 -22.00 -47.82 9.45
C LEU A 28 -22.00 -46.51 10.25
N ASP A 29 -21.00 -46.38 11.12
CA ASP A 29 -20.79 -45.26 12.03
C ASP A 29 -20.74 -43.92 11.30
N ASP A 30 -21.45 -42.97 11.89
CA ASP A 30 -21.38 -41.54 11.63
C ASP A 30 -20.11 -40.94 12.27
N ASP A 31 -19.73 -39.77 11.78
CA ASP A 31 -18.78 -38.82 12.37
C ASP A 31 -17.27 -39.16 12.40
N SER A 32 -16.49 -38.49 11.52
CA SER A 32 -15.21 -37.85 11.91
C SER A 32 -14.42 -37.08 10.84
N HIS A 33 -14.92 -36.77 9.62
CA HIS A 33 -14.11 -35.99 8.65
C HIS A 33 -14.76 -34.75 8.03
N SER A 34 -15.96 -34.35 8.44
CA SER A 34 -16.55 -33.04 8.12
C SER A 34 -16.21 -31.97 9.17
N ARG A 35 -15.07 -32.09 9.88
CA ARG A 35 -14.51 -30.96 10.61
C ARG A 35 -14.19 -29.89 9.57
N SER A 36 -15.10 -28.93 9.44
CA SER A 36 -14.84 -27.66 8.78
C SER A 36 -13.42 -27.26 9.16
N ARG A 37 -12.56 -27.09 8.17
CA ARG A 37 -11.21 -26.56 8.37
C ARG A 37 -11.43 -25.13 8.82
N MET A 38 -11.78 -24.93 10.09
CA MET A 38 -11.89 -23.61 10.70
C MET A 38 -10.55 -22.96 10.43
N LYS A 39 -10.57 -21.97 9.53
CA LYS A 39 -9.36 -21.28 9.09
C LYS A 39 -8.67 -20.79 10.35
N LYS A 40 -7.52 -21.40 10.70
CA LYS A 40 -6.77 -21.06 11.91
C LYS A 40 -6.58 -19.55 11.88
N LYS A 41 -7.01 -18.86 12.95
CA LYS A 41 -6.82 -17.41 13.09
C LYS A 41 -5.33 -17.12 12.88
N ARG A 42 -5.04 -16.24 11.93
CA ARG A 42 -3.66 -15.90 11.58
C ARG A 42 -2.99 -15.26 12.78
N SER A 43 -1.93 -15.89 13.29
CA SER A 43 -1.11 -15.32 14.36
C SER A 43 -0.44 -14.03 13.86
N ARG A 44 -0.31 -13.04 14.76
CA ARG A 44 0.45 -11.82 14.52
C ARG A 44 1.95 -12.01 14.80
N TRP A 45 2.30 -13.08 15.49
CA TRP A 45 3.67 -13.49 15.76
C TRP A 45 4.16 -14.35 14.60
N SER A 46 5.35 -14.03 14.08
CA SER A 46 5.99 -14.91 13.10
C SER A 46 6.48 -16.16 13.80
N ASN A 47 6.20 -17.32 13.21
CA ASN A 47 6.74 -18.60 13.67
C ASN A 47 8.05 -18.95 12.94
N ASP A 48 8.48 -18.12 11.98
CA ASP A 48 9.63 -18.38 11.13
C ASP A 48 10.87 -17.65 11.65
N ASP A 49 11.97 -18.40 11.82
CA ASP A 49 13.26 -17.87 12.24
C ASP A 49 13.87 -16.94 11.17
N SER A 50 13.43 -17.03 9.92
CA SER A 50 13.80 -16.07 8.86
C SER A 50 13.28 -14.65 9.12
N CYS A 51 12.26 -14.51 9.97
CA CYS A 51 11.72 -13.21 10.41
C CYS A 51 12.44 -12.62 11.62
N LYS A 52 13.43 -13.31 12.22
CA LYS A 52 14.26 -12.73 13.27
C LYS A 52 15.08 -11.61 12.66
N THR A 53 14.70 -10.39 13.01
CA THR A 53 15.36 -9.17 12.59
C THR A 53 16.81 -9.15 13.09
N PHE A 54 17.75 -9.50 12.22
CA PHE A 54 19.17 -9.27 12.47
C PHE A 54 19.56 -7.89 11.93
N ILE A 55 19.70 -6.91 12.83
CA ILE A 55 20.25 -5.59 12.49
C ILE A 55 21.76 -5.67 12.73
N PRO A 56 22.59 -5.60 11.69
CA PRO A 56 24.03 -5.58 11.88
C PRO A 56 24.41 -4.31 12.64
N GLY A 57 25.07 -4.48 13.80
CA GLY A 57 25.59 -3.37 14.59
C GLY A 57 24.66 -2.83 15.70
N MET A 58 23.43 -3.32 15.84
CA MET A 58 22.52 -2.88 16.91
C MET A 58 21.78 -4.05 17.58
N PRO A 59 22.09 -4.39 18.85
CA PRO A 59 21.41 -5.46 19.55
C PRO A 59 19.96 -5.10 19.86
N THR A 60 19.07 -6.09 19.96
CA THR A 60 17.66 -5.87 20.32
C THR A 60 17.43 -5.77 21.83
N GLN A 61 18.48 -5.97 22.64
CA GLN A 61 18.44 -5.84 24.09
C GLN A 61 18.85 -4.42 24.48
N LEU A 62 18.01 -3.74 25.25
CA LEU A 62 18.27 -2.39 25.74
C LEU A 62 19.35 -2.44 26.84
N PRO A 63 20.37 -1.57 26.79
CA PRO A 63 21.33 -1.44 27.89
C PRO A 63 20.63 -1.00 29.18
N PRO A 64 21.07 -1.47 30.36
CA PRO A 64 20.55 -0.97 31.63
C PRO A 64 21.00 0.48 31.89
N ASN A 65 20.20 1.23 32.67
CA ASN A 65 20.49 2.61 33.13
C ASN A 65 20.39 3.75 32.08
N LEU A 66 19.60 3.58 31.02
CA LEU A 66 19.27 4.67 30.10
C LEU A 66 18.20 5.61 30.70
N THR A 67 18.27 6.89 30.38
CA THR A 67 17.13 7.81 30.62
C THR A 67 15.97 7.43 29.69
N PRO A 68 14.71 7.76 30.04
CA PRO A 68 13.56 7.47 29.18
C PRO A 68 13.70 8.06 27.77
N ASP A 69 14.36 9.21 27.63
CA ASP A 69 14.62 9.82 26.32
C ASP A 69 15.70 9.07 25.54
N GLN A 70 16.76 8.61 26.22
CA GLN A 70 17.80 7.78 25.59
C GLN A 70 17.26 6.41 25.16
N GLU A 71 16.37 5.81 25.96
CA GLU A 71 15.66 4.57 25.60
C GLU A 71 14.82 4.79 24.34
N ARG A 72 14.03 5.87 24.29
CA ARG A 72 13.24 6.22 23.10
C ARG A 72 14.12 6.44 21.88
N ILE A 73 15.22 7.18 22.01
CA ILE A 73 16.19 7.40 20.93
C ILE A 73 16.73 6.06 20.42
N TYR A 74 17.09 5.15 21.31
CA TYR A 74 17.59 3.82 20.94
C TYR A 74 16.55 3.00 20.17
N ILE A 75 15.31 2.96 20.68
CA ILE A 75 14.21 2.23 20.03
C ILE A 75 13.91 2.82 18.66
N LEU A 76 13.83 4.14 18.55
CA LEU A 76 13.59 4.83 17.28
C LEU A 76 14.70 4.53 16.27
N GLN A 77 15.96 4.58 16.70
CA GLN A 77 17.10 4.25 15.84
C GLN A 77 17.03 2.79 15.36
N LEU A 78 16.76 1.83 16.26
CA LEU A 78 16.60 0.41 15.92
C LEU A 78 15.50 0.20 14.86
N GLN A 79 14.37 0.88 15.01
CA GLN A 79 13.25 0.81 14.07
C GLN A 79 13.59 1.43 12.70
N VAL A 80 14.29 2.57 12.68
CA VAL A 80 14.74 3.20 11.42
C VAL A 80 15.70 2.28 10.66
N GLU A 81 16.61 1.62 11.38
CA GLU A 81 17.57 0.68 10.81
C GLU A 81 16.89 -0.58 10.27
N ASP A 82 15.90 -1.11 11.00
CA ASP A 82 15.06 -2.22 10.55
C ASP A 82 14.31 -1.88 9.26
N LEU A 83 13.61 -0.75 9.22
CA LEU A 83 12.88 -0.29 8.03
C LEU A 83 13.82 -0.05 6.85
N THR A 84 15.00 0.53 7.11
CA THR A 84 16.01 0.76 6.06
C THR A 84 16.53 -0.56 5.50
N ARG A 85 16.78 -1.57 6.34
CA ARG A 85 17.16 -2.91 5.89
C ARG A 85 16.03 -3.53 5.04
N ARG A 86 14.78 -3.49 5.51
CA ARG A 86 13.63 -4.05 4.77
C ARG A 86 13.44 -3.37 3.41
N LEU A 87 13.62 -2.06 3.33
CA LEU A 87 13.58 -1.30 2.08
C LEU A 87 14.72 -1.67 1.12
N LYS A 88 15.92 -1.96 1.63
CA LYS A 88 17.10 -2.38 0.84
C LYS A 88 16.98 -3.82 0.34
N THR A 89 16.66 -4.76 1.23
CA THR A 89 16.52 -6.18 0.90
C THR A 89 15.26 -6.45 0.06
N GLY A 90 14.30 -5.52 0.05
CA GLY A 90 13.03 -5.68 -0.66
C GLY A 90 12.07 -6.63 0.07
N ASP A 91 12.27 -6.86 1.37
CA ASP A 91 11.35 -7.60 2.22
C ASP A 91 10.16 -6.71 2.61
N LEU A 92 9.22 -6.59 1.67
CA LEU A 92 8.03 -5.75 1.81
C LEU A 92 6.90 -6.45 2.62
N GLY A 93 7.11 -7.67 3.10
CA GLY A 93 6.04 -8.49 3.71
C GLY A 93 4.85 -8.76 2.77
N VAL A 94 5.10 -8.67 1.46
CA VAL A 94 4.16 -9.03 0.39
C VAL A 94 4.51 -10.45 -0.05
N PRO A 95 3.62 -11.43 0.15
CA PRO A 95 3.87 -12.79 -0.31
C PRO A 95 4.04 -12.80 -1.83
N LYS A 96 5.12 -13.43 -2.30
CA LYS A 96 5.41 -13.62 -3.73
C LYS A 96 4.47 -14.66 -4.36
N ASN A 97 4.04 -15.65 -3.58
CA ASN A 97 3.22 -16.76 -4.05
C ASN A 97 1.76 -16.33 -4.28
N PRO A 98 1.12 -16.78 -5.38
CA PRO A 98 -0.25 -16.43 -5.73
C PRO A 98 -1.29 -16.96 -4.73
N ASP A 99 -1.06 -18.12 -4.11
CA ASP A 99 -1.98 -18.72 -3.14
C ASP A 99 -1.98 -17.98 -1.80
N ASP A 100 -0.79 -17.58 -1.33
CA ASP A 100 -0.63 -16.73 -0.16
C ASP A 100 -1.23 -15.34 -0.39
N ARG A 101 -1.20 -14.85 -1.63
CA ARG A 101 -1.83 -13.59 -2.03
C ARG A 101 -3.35 -13.65 -1.86
N LEU A 102 -4.00 -14.77 -2.19
CA LEU A 102 -5.45 -14.94 -2.05
C LEU A 102 -5.87 -15.06 -0.57
N LEU A 103 -5.08 -15.77 0.24
CA LEU A 103 -5.29 -15.84 1.70
C LEU A 103 -5.08 -14.47 2.39
N VAL A 104 -4.15 -13.67 1.86
CA VAL A 104 -3.88 -12.30 2.34
C VAL A 104 -4.94 -11.31 1.87
N LEU A 105 -5.48 -11.45 0.66
CA LEU A 105 -6.54 -10.58 0.14
C LEU A 105 -7.83 -10.68 0.98
N ASN A 106 -8.20 -11.88 1.43
CA ASN A 106 -9.34 -12.06 2.34
C ASN A 106 -9.13 -11.50 3.76
N SER A 107 -7.88 -11.21 4.14
CA SER A 107 -7.51 -10.74 5.49
C SER A 107 -7.11 -9.27 5.54
N ARG A 108 -7.11 -8.56 4.40
CA ARG A 108 -6.64 -7.18 4.28
C ARG A 108 -7.74 -6.29 3.69
N SER A 109 -7.66 -4.99 3.96
CA SER A 109 -8.55 -4.01 3.37
C SER A 109 -8.50 -4.07 1.82
N PRO A 110 -9.65 -3.88 1.15
CA PRO A 110 -9.73 -3.85 -0.31
C PRO A 110 -8.68 -2.90 -0.90
N SER A 111 -8.08 -3.31 -2.01
CA SER A 111 -7.09 -2.45 -2.68
C SER A 111 -7.81 -1.20 -3.23
N PRO A 112 -7.33 0.03 -2.98
CA PRO A 112 -7.71 1.20 -3.76
C PRO A 112 -7.58 0.96 -5.26
N GLU A 113 -8.34 1.75 -6.00
CA GLU A 113 -8.40 1.74 -7.46
C GLU A 113 -7.03 2.03 -8.09
N PRO A 114 -6.72 1.42 -9.24
CA PRO A 114 -5.47 1.63 -9.93
C PRO A 114 -5.37 3.05 -10.47
N ILE A 115 -4.35 3.79 -10.03
CA ILE A 115 -3.98 5.10 -10.59
C ILE A 115 -2.93 4.87 -11.67
N TYR A 116 -3.17 5.44 -12.85
CA TYR A 116 -2.28 5.36 -14.01
C TYR A 116 -1.54 6.69 -14.21
N SER A 117 -0.32 6.61 -14.73
CA SER A 117 0.40 7.77 -15.24
C SER A 117 -0.13 8.17 -16.62
N ASN A 118 0.27 9.34 -17.12
CA ASN A 118 -0.04 9.81 -18.48
C ASN A 118 0.45 8.81 -19.54
N ASP A 119 1.51 8.03 -19.25
CA ASP A 119 2.05 6.98 -20.12
C ASP A 119 1.25 5.65 -20.06
N GLY A 120 0.11 5.61 -19.36
CA GLY A 120 -0.73 4.41 -19.21
C GLY A 120 -0.14 3.33 -18.29
N LYS A 121 1.00 3.58 -17.64
CA LYS A 121 1.60 2.68 -16.64
C LYS A 121 0.91 2.82 -15.30
N ARG A 122 0.59 1.69 -14.65
CA ARG A 122 0.00 1.67 -13.30
C ARG A 122 1.03 2.15 -12.27
N LEU A 123 0.74 3.26 -11.60
CA LEU A 123 1.58 3.83 -10.53
C LEU A 123 1.29 3.17 -9.18
N ASN A 124 0.02 2.87 -8.91
CA ASN A 124 -0.41 2.35 -7.61
C ASN A 124 -0.45 0.82 -7.59
N THR A 125 0.74 0.19 -7.62
CA THR A 125 0.88 -1.26 -7.41
C THR A 125 0.84 -1.60 -5.91
N ARG A 126 0.72 -2.88 -5.56
CA ARG A 126 0.71 -3.30 -4.14
C ARG A 126 2.08 -3.03 -3.52
N GLU A 127 3.12 -3.35 -4.26
CA GLU A 127 4.53 -3.22 -3.91
C GLU A 127 4.88 -1.75 -3.69
N TYR A 128 4.42 -0.86 -4.58
CA TYR A 128 4.60 0.58 -4.43
C TYR A 128 3.93 1.10 -3.15
N ARG A 129 2.68 0.70 -2.85
CA ARG A 129 2.00 1.11 -1.62
C ARG A 129 2.69 0.62 -0.36
N THR A 130 3.11 -0.63 -0.32
CA THR A 130 3.78 -1.19 0.85
C THR A 130 5.14 -0.55 1.05
N ARG A 131 5.88 -0.29 -0.03
CA ARG A 131 7.15 0.44 0.01
C ARG A 131 6.95 1.88 0.49
N LYS A 132 6.02 2.61 -0.12
CA LYS A 132 5.67 3.98 0.25
C LYS A 132 5.25 4.07 1.72
N LYS A 133 4.43 3.13 2.20
CA LYS A 133 4.05 3.07 3.62
C LYS A 133 5.28 2.92 4.53
N MET A 134 6.23 2.03 4.21
CA MET A 134 7.44 1.88 5.00
C MET A 134 8.37 3.10 4.91
N GLU A 135 8.39 3.81 3.78
CA GLU A 135 9.11 5.07 3.62
C GLU A 135 8.49 6.18 4.47
N ASP A 136 7.16 6.29 4.48
CA ASP A 136 6.40 7.24 5.30
C ASP A 136 6.56 6.93 6.81
N ASP A 137 6.49 5.65 7.19
CA ASP A 137 6.74 5.20 8.57
C ASP A 137 8.18 5.52 9.00
N ARG A 138 9.17 5.23 8.14
CA ARG A 138 10.59 5.59 8.36
C ARG A 138 10.76 7.10 8.51
N HIS A 139 10.07 7.88 7.68
CA HIS A 139 10.09 9.34 7.73
C HIS A 139 9.56 9.87 9.07
N ALA A 140 8.43 9.36 9.56
CA ALA A 140 7.86 9.74 10.84
C ALA A 140 8.82 9.45 12.01
N LEU A 141 9.47 8.27 12.00
CA LEU A 141 10.47 7.93 13.03
C LEU A 141 11.69 8.85 13.00
N ILE A 142 12.19 9.21 11.81
CA ILE A 142 13.30 10.16 11.66
C ILE A 142 12.92 11.55 12.16
N GLN A 143 11.67 12.00 11.95
CA GLN A 143 11.19 13.28 12.50
C GLN A 143 11.22 13.26 14.04
N ASN A 144 10.64 12.22 14.65
CA ASN A 144 10.64 12.07 16.11
C ASN A 144 12.06 11.99 16.68
N LEU A 145 12.97 11.30 15.96
CA LEU A 145 14.36 11.15 16.36
C LEU A 145 15.12 12.49 16.27
N ARG A 146 14.84 13.30 15.25
CA ARG A 146 15.44 14.62 15.08
C ARG A 146 14.99 15.61 16.16
N GLU A 147 13.76 15.47 16.64
CA GLU A 147 13.23 16.26 17.75
C GLU A 147 13.97 15.95 19.06
N LEU A 148 14.20 14.68 19.36
CA LEU A 148 14.90 14.23 20.58
C LEU A 148 16.42 14.36 20.51
N LYS A 149 17.02 14.14 19.33
CA LYS A 149 18.47 14.20 19.08
C LYS A 149 18.77 15.12 17.88
N PRO A 150 19.06 16.40 18.12
CA PRO A 150 19.37 17.37 17.05
C PRO A 150 20.64 17.02 16.25
N GLU A 151 21.57 16.28 16.85
CA GLU A 151 22.82 15.83 16.21
C GLU A 151 22.60 14.63 15.27
N TYR A 152 21.42 14.03 15.25
CA TYR A 152 21.17 12.84 14.45
C TYR A 152 21.24 13.15 12.94
N GLN A 153 22.13 12.43 12.24
CA GLN A 153 22.21 12.47 10.78
C GLN A 153 21.36 11.34 10.19
N ALA A 154 20.38 11.73 9.36
CA ALA A 154 19.54 10.76 8.68
C ALA A 154 20.38 9.88 7.72
N PRO A 155 20.00 8.60 7.51
CA PRO A 155 20.72 7.71 6.59
C PRO A 155 20.79 8.28 5.15
N ASN A 156 21.89 8.03 4.42
CA ASN A 156 22.10 8.54 3.06
C ASN A 156 21.00 8.16 2.05
N ASP A 157 20.31 7.04 2.26
CA ASP A 157 19.23 6.57 1.39
C ASP A 157 17.86 7.22 1.70
N TYR A 158 17.80 8.05 2.74
CA TYR A 158 16.59 8.77 3.10
C TYR A 158 16.54 10.11 2.38
N LYS A 159 15.51 10.27 1.54
CA LYS A 159 15.16 11.54 0.90
C LYS A 159 13.91 12.07 1.59
N PRO A 160 13.96 13.24 2.27
CA PRO A 160 12.76 13.82 2.82
C PRO A 160 11.74 14.06 1.69
N PRO A 161 10.44 13.78 1.92
CA PRO A 161 9.43 14.03 0.91
C PRO A 161 9.42 15.52 0.58
N GLN A 162 9.78 15.85 -0.67
CA GLN A 162 9.76 17.22 -1.14
C GLN A 162 8.32 17.57 -1.53
N ASN A 163 7.51 17.93 -0.54
CA ASN A 163 6.20 18.50 -0.79
C ASN A 163 6.40 19.95 -1.27
N ARG A 164 6.54 20.14 -2.58
CA ARG A 164 6.51 21.48 -3.18
C ARG A 164 5.07 21.97 -3.11
N ILE A 165 4.79 22.87 -2.17
CA ILE A 165 3.51 23.55 -2.07
C ILE A 165 3.46 24.55 -3.23
N THR A 166 2.50 24.38 -4.13
CA THR A 166 2.25 25.29 -5.25
C THR A 166 0.87 25.87 -5.10
N ASP A 167 0.77 27.20 -4.99
CA ASP A 167 -0.50 27.90 -4.97
C ASP A 167 -0.75 28.60 -6.32
N LYS A 168 -2.00 28.58 -6.79
CA LYS A 168 -2.42 29.15 -8.08
C LYS A 168 -3.34 30.33 -7.82
N VAL A 169 -2.81 31.54 -8.06
CA VAL A 169 -3.57 32.79 -7.94
C VAL A 169 -3.99 33.26 -9.34
N TRP A 170 -5.29 33.49 -9.52
CA TRP A 170 -5.86 34.04 -10.76
C TRP A 170 -5.81 35.56 -10.75
N ILE A 171 -5.33 36.17 -11.84
CA ILE A 171 -5.32 37.63 -12.01
C ILE A 171 -6.63 38.05 -12.68
N PRO A 172 -7.45 38.92 -12.06
CA PRO A 172 -8.71 39.37 -12.61
C PRO A 172 -8.47 40.39 -13.75
N GLN A 173 -8.30 39.87 -14.97
CA GLN A 173 -8.14 40.69 -16.18
C GLN A 173 -9.48 41.15 -16.77
N GLU A 174 -10.57 40.41 -16.49
CA GLU A 174 -11.90 40.71 -17.04
C GLU A 174 -12.53 41.93 -16.35
N ASP A 175 -12.28 42.12 -15.04
CA ASP A 175 -12.82 43.25 -14.27
C ASP A 175 -12.09 44.58 -14.54
N ASN A 176 -10.83 44.53 -14.99
CA ASN A 176 -10.00 45.70 -15.20
C ASN A 176 -9.14 45.58 -16.48
N PRO A 177 -9.75 45.67 -17.68
CA PRO A 177 -9.06 45.48 -18.95
C PRO A 177 -8.02 46.57 -19.25
N HIS A 178 -8.08 47.71 -18.55
CA HIS A 178 -7.17 48.84 -18.77
C HIS A 178 -5.84 48.73 -18.01
N ILE A 179 -5.68 47.73 -17.13
CA ILE A 179 -4.50 47.59 -16.26
C ILE A 179 -3.61 46.44 -16.75
N ASN A 180 -2.34 46.76 -17.03
CA ASN A 180 -1.33 45.78 -17.42
C ASN A 180 -0.68 45.12 -16.19
N PHE A 181 -1.43 44.23 -15.53
CA PHE A 181 -0.97 43.52 -14.32
C PHE A 181 0.38 42.81 -14.51
N VAL A 182 0.60 42.15 -15.65
CA VAL A 182 1.87 41.44 -15.92
C VAL A 182 3.05 42.42 -15.95
N GLY A 183 2.89 43.59 -16.58
CA GLY A 183 3.92 44.62 -16.62
C GLY A 183 4.22 45.19 -15.23
N LEU A 184 3.18 45.34 -14.41
CA LEU A 184 3.31 45.83 -13.04
C LEU A 184 4.00 44.82 -12.10
N LEU A 185 3.63 43.54 -12.18
CA LEU A 185 4.23 42.47 -11.37
C LEU A 185 5.70 42.21 -11.75
N ILE A 186 6.04 42.30 -13.04
CA ILE A 186 7.42 42.10 -13.50
C ILE A 186 8.27 43.35 -13.19
N GLY A 187 7.73 44.54 -13.50
CA GLY A 187 8.45 45.80 -13.41
C GLY A 187 9.58 45.95 -14.44
N PRO A 188 10.26 47.11 -14.47
CA PRO A 188 11.39 47.33 -15.37
C PRO A 188 12.51 46.33 -15.07
N ARG A 189 12.96 45.61 -16.11
CA ARG A 189 13.99 44.55 -16.05
C ARG A 189 13.69 43.38 -15.10
N GLY A 190 12.43 43.18 -14.69
CA GLY A 190 12.08 42.10 -13.77
C GLY A 190 12.50 42.35 -12.31
N ASN A 191 12.86 43.58 -11.96
CA ASN A 191 13.33 43.91 -10.61
C ASN A 191 12.22 43.74 -9.56
N THR A 192 10.97 44.07 -9.89
CA THR A 192 9.83 43.93 -8.98
C THR A 192 9.55 42.46 -8.70
N LEU A 193 9.56 41.60 -9.74
CA LEU A 193 9.38 40.16 -9.56
C LEU A 193 10.49 39.56 -8.68
N LYS A 194 11.75 39.92 -8.93
CA LYS A 194 12.90 39.43 -8.13
C LYS A 194 12.84 39.91 -6.68
N ALA A 195 12.42 41.16 -6.45
CA ALA A 195 12.21 41.69 -5.11
C ALA A 195 11.10 40.91 -4.39
N LEU A 196 9.98 40.67 -5.07
CA LEU A 196 8.87 39.89 -4.52
C LEU A 196 9.27 38.44 -4.21
N GLU A 197 10.03 37.78 -5.08
CA GLU A 197 10.59 36.44 -4.83
C GLU A 197 11.55 36.43 -3.64
N LYS A 198 12.36 37.48 -3.48
CA LYS A 198 13.29 37.62 -2.35
C LYS A 198 12.55 37.83 -1.03
N ASP A 199 11.54 38.68 -1.02
CA ASP A 199 10.79 39.05 0.18
C ASP A 199 9.89 37.91 0.65
N THR A 200 9.26 37.19 -0.29
CA THR A 200 8.39 36.04 0.01
C THR A 200 9.16 34.72 0.15
N SER A 201 10.43 34.69 -0.25
CA SER A 201 11.25 33.47 -0.38
C SER A 201 10.60 32.36 -1.22
N ALA A 202 9.66 32.73 -2.10
CA ALA A 202 8.92 31.83 -2.97
C ALA A 202 9.33 32.04 -4.43
N LYS A 203 9.33 30.97 -5.21
CA LYS A 203 9.54 31.06 -6.66
C LYS A 203 8.23 31.39 -7.34
N ILE A 204 8.16 32.56 -7.99
CA ILE A 204 6.93 33.07 -8.60
C ILE A 204 7.01 32.85 -10.12
N ILE A 205 6.02 32.17 -10.69
CA ILE A 205 5.99 31.89 -12.12
C ILE A 205 4.69 32.42 -12.70
N ILE A 206 4.79 33.43 -13.55
CA ILE A 206 3.64 33.98 -14.28
C ILE A 206 3.39 33.12 -15.52
N ARG A 207 2.14 32.67 -15.70
CA ARG A 207 1.70 31.85 -16.83
C ARG A 207 0.54 32.54 -17.55
N GLY A 208 0.49 32.44 -18.89
CA GLY A 208 -0.65 32.92 -19.67
C GLY A 208 -1.88 32.00 -19.54
N LYS A 209 -3.09 32.52 -19.78
CA LYS A 209 -4.35 31.76 -19.81
C LYS A 209 -4.20 30.57 -20.79
N GLY A 210 -4.28 29.34 -20.28
CA GLY A 210 -4.15 28.11 -21.08
C GLY A 210 -2.73 27.59 -21.32
N SER A 211 -1.68 28.29 -20.85
CA SER A 211 -0.29 27.81 -21.00
C SER A 211 0.09 26.84 -19.89
N VAL A 212 -0.18 25.55 -20.10
CA VAL A 212 0.33 24.46 -19.24
C VAL A 212 1.69 24.02 -19.77
N LYS A 213 2.73 24.08 -18.94
CA LYS A 213 4.00 23.39 -19.20
C LYS A 213 4.34 22.59 -17.96
N ASP A 214 4.32 21.27 -18.09
CA ASP A 214 4.78 20.33 -17.07
C ASP A 214 6.25 20.65 -16.73
N GLY A 215 6.50 21.02 -15.48
CA GLY A 215 7.84 21.34 -14.98
C GLY A 215 7.85 21.62 -13.49
#